data_AF-G3YCM8-F1
#
_entry.id   AF-G3YCM8-F1
#
_cell.length_a   1.000
_cell.length_b   1.000
_cell.length_c   1.000
_cell.angle_alpha   90.00
_cell.angle_beta   90.00
_cell.angle_gamma   90.00
#
_symmetry.space_group_name_H-M   'P 1'
#
loop_
_entity.id
_entity.type
_entity.pdbx_description
1 polymer ?
#
loop_
_entity_poly.entity_id
_entity_poly.type
_entity_poly.pdbx_seq_one_letter_code
_entity_poly.pdbx_strand_id
1 'polypeptide(L)'
;MEEPTYDSSRPMPALEVVYAHRLINCPGKTIVGLRVEFPPNGSTPPHRHGGASVSAYVVSGTLLNKMNEDPMKVIPAGGSWYEAPGCHHRISDNASPTEPATLMAVMVLDSEVYERDGMAALIQIDEEYRHT
;
A
#
# COMPACT_ATOMS: atom_id res chain seq x y z
N MET A 1 -3.44 -1.88 -21.91
CA MET A 1 -2.99 -0.59 -21.39
C MET A 1 -1.51 -0.75 -21.11
N GLU A 2 -0.69 0.22 -21.51
CA GLU A 2 0.74 0.20 -21.21
C GLU A 2 0.95 0.40 -19.70
N GLU A 3 1.91 -0.31 -19.10
CA GLU A 3 2.20 -0.18 -17.68
C GLU A 3 2.98 1.11 -17.43
N PRO A 4 2.54 1.99 -16.51
CA PRO A 4 3.31 3.18 -16.17
C PRO A 4 4.64 2.80 -15.54
N THR A 5 5.69 3.55 -15.89
CA THR A 5 6.94 3.55 -15.12
C THR A 5 6.77 4.49 -13.94
N TYR A 6 7.33 4.15 -12.79
CA TYR A 6 7.35 5.05 -11.63
C TYR A 6 8.06 6.36 -11.99
N ASP A 7 7.45 7.47 -11.59
CA ASP A 7 7.96 8.83 -11.80
C ASP A 7 7.93 9.55 -10.45
N SER A 8 9.11 9.86 -9.91
CA SER A 8 9.27 10.48 -8.59
C SER A 8 8.76 11.92 -8.53
N SER A 9 8.46 12.56 -9.67
CA SER A 9 7.83 13.87 -9.69
C SER A 9 6.33 13.82 -9.37
N ARG A 10 5.72 12.62 -9.42
CA ARG A 10 4.30 12.43 -9.09
C ARG A 10 4.07 12.55 -7.58
N PRO A 11 2.94 13.14 -7.16
CA PRO A 11 2.69 13.39 -5.75
C PRO A 11 2.48 12.08 -4.97
N MET A 12 3.10 11.99 -3.80
CA MET A 12 2.90 10.87 -2.88
C MET A 12 1.48 10.92 -2.25
N PRO A 13 0.86 9.78 -1.94
CA PRO A 13 -0.38 9.76 -1.17
C PRO A 13 -0.14 10.22 0.27
N ALA A 14 -1.16 10.81 0.87
CA ALA A 14 -1.20 11.02 2.31
C ALA A 14 -1.48 9.68 3.01
N LEU A 15 -0.76 9.42 4.10
CA LEU A 15 -0.88 8.21 4.91
C LEU A 15 -1.37 8.55 6.30
N GLU A 16 -2.43 7.89 6.76
CA GLU A 16 -2.94 8.02 8.11
C GLU A 16 -3.15 6.64 8.74
N VAL A 17 -2.51 6.40 9.89
CA VAL A 17 -2.82 5.22 10.72
C VAL A 17 -4.14 5.48 11.44
N VAL A 18 -5.19 4.83 10.98
CA VAL A 18 -6.55 4.94 11.55
C VAL A 18 -6.64 4.14 12.85
N TYR A 19 -6.00 2.98 12.90
CA TYR A 19 -5.92 2.16 14.11
C TYR A 19 -4.68 1.26 14.10
N ALA A 20 -4.23 0.91 15.31
CA ALA A 20 -3.24 -0.14 15.52
C ALA A 20 -3.58 -0.87 16.83
N HIS A 21 -3.84 -2.17 16.74
CA HIS A 21 -4.28 -2.98 17.87
C HIS A 21 -3.54 -4.31 17.93
N ARG A 22 -3.08 -4.70 19.12
CA ARG A 22 -2.62 -6.08 19.35
C ARG A 22 -3.82 -7.02 19.29
N LEU A 23 -3.71 -8.10 18.54
CA LEU A 23 -4.77 -9.09 18.39
C LEU A 23 -4.70 -10.11 19.53
N ILE A 24 -5.64 -10.05 20.47
CA ILE A 24 -5.66 -10.93 21.65
C ILE A 24 -5.82 -12.41 21.25
N ASN A 25 -6.63 -12.69 20.23
CA ASN A 25 -6.87 -14.02 19.69
C ASN A 25 -5.80 -14.47 18.67
N CYS A 26 -4.83 -13.61 18.34
CA CYS A 26 -3.66 -13.95 17.51
C CYS A 26 -2.38 -13.47 18.23
N PRO A 27 -1.94 -14.17 19.30
CA PRO A 27 -0.83 -13.73 20.13
C PRO A 27 0.43 -13.41 19.32
N GLY A 28 1.06 -12.27 19.63
CA GLY A 28 2.24 -11.78 18.92
C GLY A 28 1.95 -11.06 17.60
N LYS A 29 0.68 -10.87 17.21
CA LYS A 29 0.30 -10.11 16.02
C LYS A 29 -0.37 -8.78 16.35
N THR A 30 -0.10 -7.79 15.52
CA THR A 30 -0.77 -6.48 15.53
C THR A 30 -1.53 -6.32 14.21
N ILE A 31 -2.77 -5.83 14.30
CA ILE A 31 -3.51 -5.32 13.15
C ILE A 31 -3.33 -3.81 13.05
N VAL A 32 -3.05 -3.31 11.84
CA VAL A 32 -2.91 -1.88 11.55
C VAL A 32 -3.83 -1.52 10.40
N GLY A 33 -4.64 -0.49 10.57
CA GLY A 33 -5.47 0.08 9.52
C GLY A 33 -4.85 1.37 9.03
N LEU A 34 -4.50 1.42 7.75
CA LEU A 34 -3.90 2.57 7.09
C LEU A 34 -4.88 3.13 6.05
N ARG A 35 -5.26 4.41 6.20
CA ARG A 35 -5.93 5.16 5.15
C ARG A 35 -4.86 5.74 4.23
N VAL A 36 -4.99 5.48 2.94
CA VAL A 36 -4.07 5.97 1.91
C VAL A 36 -4.88 6.80 0.92
N GLU A 37 -4.57 8.09 0.87
CA GLU A 37 -5.28 9.07 0.05
C GLU A 37 -4.37 9.56 -1.06
N PHE A 38 -4.61 9.07 -2.26
CA PHE A 38 -3.91 9.50 -3.45
C PHE A 38 -4.49 10.82 -3.97
N PRO A 39 -3.69 11.88 -4.12
CA PRO A 39 -4.08 13.02 -4.91
C PRO A 39 -4.24 12.64 -6.40
N PRO A 40 -4.82 13.51 -7.24
CA PRO A 40 -4.82 13.33 -8.68
C PRO A 40 -3.40 13.05 -9.20
N ASN A 41 -3.28 12.05 -10.08
CA ASN A 41 -2.01 11.55 -10.61
C ASN A 41 -1.01 11.02 -9.57
N GLY A 42 -1.42 10.80 -8.31
CA GLY A 42 -0.54 10.32 -7.26
C GLY A 42 -0.01 8.90 -7.50
N SER A 43 1.16 8.60 -6.94
CA SER A 43 1.81 7.29 -7.05
C SER A 43 2.67 7.02 -5.83
N THR A 44 2.93 5.74 -5.53
CA THR A 44 3.99 5.34 -4.60
C THR A 44 5.11 4.63 -5.35
N PRO A 45 6.37 4.77 -4.90
CA PRO A 45 7.48 4.01 -5.46
C PRO A 45 7.26 2.51 -5.26
N PRO A 46 7.85 1.66 -6.11
CA PRO A 46 7.89 0.22 -5.86
C PRO A 46 8.41 -0.10 -4.46
N HIS A 47 7.69 -0.96 -3.75
CA HIS A 47 7.98 -1.26 -2.36
C HIS A 47 7.51 -2.66 -1.97
N ARG A 48 7.97 -3.10 -0.80
CA ARG A 48 7.57 -4.37 -0.19
C ARG A 48 6.89 -4.15 1.15
N HIS A 49 5.99 -5.06 1.48
CA HIS A 49 5.32 -5.09 2.79
C HIS A 49 5.96 -6.09 3.73
N GLY A 50 7.31 -6.11 3.81
CA GLY A 50 8.09 -6.85 4.80
C GLY A 50 7.51 -8.23 5.18
N GLY A 51 7.21 -8.43 6.47
CA GLY A 51 6.52 -9.62 6.99
C GLY A 51 5.00 -9.48 7.12
N ALA A 52 4.39 -8.41 6.61
CA ALA A 52 2.99 -8.10 6.80
C ALA A 52 2.10 -8.77 5.73
N SER A 53 0.97 -9.33 6.17
CA SER A 53 -0.16 -9.64 5.28
C SER A 53 -1.01 -8.40 5.10
N VAL A 54 -1.28 -7.98 3.86
CA VAL A 54 -2.10 -6.80 3.56
C VAL A 54 -3.41 -7.22 2.89
N SER A 55 -4.54 -6.73 3.38
CA SER A 55 -5.80 -6.72 2.66
C SER A 55 -6.19 -5.27 2.38
N ALA A 56 -6.28 -4.92 1.11
CA ALA A 56 -6.60 -3.56 0.68
C ALA A 56 -7.99 -3.51 0.04
N TYR A 57 -8.69 -2.40 0.27
CA TYR A 57 -10.02 -2.12 -0.26
C TYR A 57 -10.09 -0.68 -0.77
N VAL A 58 -10.55 -0.49 -2.00
CA VAL A 58 -10.72 0.84 -2.60
C VAL A 58 -12.02 1.45 -2.12
N VAL A 59 -11.91 2.53 -1.35
CA VAL A 59 -13.05 3.28 -0.82
C VAL A 59 -13.65 4.19 -1.90
N SER A 60 -12.79 4.88 -2.66
CA SER A 60 -13.19 5.81 -3.71
C SER A 60 -12.14 5.92 -4.81
N GLY A 61 -12.53 6.39 -5.99
CA GLY A 61 -11.65 6.55 -7.14
C GLY A 61 -11.32 5.22 -7.84
N THR A 62 -10.16 5.17 -8.50
CA THR A 62 -9.69 3.98 -9.22
C THR A 62 -8.16 3.94 -9.16
N LEU A 63 -7.62 2.76 -8.87
CA LEU A 63 -6.18 2.55 -8.71
C LEU A 63 -5.64 1.59 -9.76
N LEU A 64 -4.41 1.83 -10.20
CA LEU A 64 -3.62 0.84 -10.91
C LEU A 64 -2.79 0.07 -9.88
N ASN A 65 -2.84 -1.25 -9.97
CA ASN A 65 -2.22 -2.14 -8.99
C ASN A 65 -1.45 -3.25 -9.70
N LYS A 66 -0.19 -3.46 -9.33
CA LYS A 66 0.61 -4.60 -9.82
C LYS A 66 1.40 -5.22 -8.69
N MET A 67 1.24 -6.53 -8.53
CA MET A 67 1.95 -7.34 -7.56
C MET A 67 2.96 -8.24 -8.26
N ASN A 68 4.19 -8.25 -7.79
CA ASN A 68 5.25 -9.13 -8.30
C ASN A 68 5.37 -9.07 -9.84
N GLU A 69 5.28 -10.22 -10.50
CA GLU A 69 5.26 -10.36 -11.96
C GLU A 69 3.84 -10.51 -12.55
N ASP A 70 2.80 -10.37 -11.72
CA ASP A 70 1.43 -10.51 -12.19
C ASP A 70 1.05 -9.36 -13.13
N PRO A 71 0.05 -9.55 -14.01
CA PRO A 71 -0.46 -8.46 -14.83
C PRO A 71 -0.98 -7.29 -13.98
N MET A 72 -0.71 -6.05 -14.42
CA MET A 72 -1.33 -4.86 -13.84
C MET A 72 -2.86 -4.95 -13.90
N LYS A 73 -3.51 -4.54 -12.82
CA LYS A 73 -4.96 -4.49 -12.65
C LYS A 73 -5.41 -3.05 -12.48
N VAL A 74 -6.61 -2.76 -12.99
CA VAL A 74 -7.33 -1.51 -12.74
C VAL A 74 -8.43 -1.83 -11.73
N ILE A 75 -8.37 -1.25 -10.54
CA ILE A 75 -9.24 -1.59 -9.41
C ILE A 75 -10.07 -0.35 -9.06
N PRO A 76 -11.38 -0.32 -9.40
CA PRO A 76 -12.27 0.77 -9.04
C PRO A 76 -12.72 0.66 -7.57
N ALA A 77 -13.38 1.71 -7.09
CA ALA A 77 -14.08 1.71 -5.80
C ALA A 77 -14.94 0.46 -5.61
N GLY A 78 -14.88 -0.13 -4.42
CA GLY A 78 -15.50 -1.42 -4.10
C GLY A 78 -14.62 -2.64 -4.39
N GLY A 79 -13.54 -2.48 -5.15
CA GLY A 79 -12.56 -3.53 -5.40
C GLY A 79 -11.60 -3.76 -4.22
N SER A 80 -10.98 -4.94 -4.19
CA SER A 80 -10.00 -5.31 -3.16
C SER A 80 -8.93 -6.24 -3.70
N TRP A 81 -7.83 -6.35 -2.95
CA TRP A 81 -6.78 -7.34 -3.22
C TRP A 81 -6.09 -7.76 -1.92
N TYR A 82 -5.27 -8.80 -2.03
CA TYR A 82 -4.44 -9.33 -0.96
C TYR A 82 -2.98 -9.30 -1.38
N GLU A 83 -2.11 -8.91 -0.45
CA GLU A 83 -0.66 -8.95 -0.60
C GLU A 83 -0.09 -9.87 0.48
N ALA A 84 0.56 -10.95 0.04
CA ALA A 84 1.21 -11.88 0.96
C ALA A 84 2.42 -11.23 1.63
N PRO A 85 2.86 -11.72 2.80
CA PRO A 85 4.14 -11.32 3.39
C PRO A 85 5.27 -11.38 2.36
N GLY A 86 6.02 -10.29 2.23
CA GLY A 86 7.14 -10.15 1.31
C GLY A 86 6.75 -9.80 -0.13
N CYS A 87 5.46 -9.66 -0.44
CA CYS A 87 4.97 -9.29 -1.77
C CYS A 87 5.59 -7.96 -2.24
N HIS A 88 5.90 -7.88 -3.54
CA HIS A 88 6.40 -6.68 -4.19
C HIS A 88 5.25 -5.91 -4.83
N HIS A 89 4.91 -4.75 -4.27
CA HIS A 89 3.96 -3.82 -4.85
C HIS A 89 4.70 -2.95 -5.87
N ARG A 90 4.55 -3.26 -7.16
CA ARG A 90 5.32 -2.61 -8.24
C ARG A 90 4.64 -1.40 -8.87
N ILE A 91 3.31 -1.42 -8.96
CA ILE A 91 2.52 -0.30 -9.48
C ILE A 91 1.43 -0.02 -8.46
N SER A 92 1.36 1.22 -8.02
CA SER A 92 0.45 1.70 -6.99
C SER A 92 0.13 3.16 -7.29
N ASP A 93 -0.79 3.33 -8.23
CA ASP A 93 -1.04 4.63 -8.85
C ASP A 93 -2.51 5.00 -8.76
N ASN A 94 -2.78 6.29 -8.60
CA ASN A 94 -4.07 6.84 -8.98
C ASN A 94 -4.22 6.79 -10.49
N ALA A 95 -5.27 6.11 -10.97
CA ALA A 95 -5.56 6.00 -12.39
C ALA A 95 -6.10 7.30 -13.00
N SER A 96 -6.51 8.26 -12.17
CA SER A 96 -7.08 9.53 -12.61
C SER A 96 -6.07 10.69 -12.54
N PRO A 97 -5.94 11.49 -13.61
CA PRO A 97 -5.13 12.70 -13.60
C PRO A 97 -5.82 13.90 -12.91
N THR A 98 -7.12 13.82 -12.63
CA THR A 98 -7.91 14.96 -12.12
C THR A 98 -8.66 14.69 -10.83
N GLU A 99 -8.94 13.43 -10.51
CA GLU A 99 -9.73 13.04 -9.34
C GLU A 99 -8.87 12.29 -8.31
N PRO A 100 -9.09 12.47 -7.00
CA PRO A 100 -8.39 11.70 -5.98
C PRO A 100 -8.90 10.24 -5.90
N ALA A 101 -8.14 9.39 -5.24
CA ALA A 101 -8.53 8.02 -4.91
C ALA A 101 -8.16 7.67 -3.46
N THR A 102 -8.97 6.85 -2.81
CA THR A 102 -8.72 6.44 -1.41
C THR A 102 -8.84 4.93 -1.29
N LEU A 103 -7.89 4.32 -0.59
CA LEU A 103 -7.99 2.93 -0.14
C LEU A 103 -7.84 2.85 1.38
N MET A 104 -8.35 1.76 1.94
CA MET A 104 -7.96 1.26 3.26
C MET A 104 -7.08 0.03 3.09
N ALA A 105 -5.86 0.08 3.61
CA ALA A 105 -4.97 -1.07 3.73
C ALA A 105 -5.00 -1.58 5.17
N VAL A 106 -5.40 -2.84 5.34
CA VAL A 106 -5.43 -3.51 6.64
C VAL A 106 -4.29 -4.51 6.67
N MET A 107 -3.39 -4.35 7.63
CA MET A 107 -2.13 -5.07 7.70
C MET A 107 -2.09 -5.90 8.97
N VAL A 108 -1.61 -7.13 8.88
CA VAL A 108 -1.32 -7.97 10.05
C VAL A 108 0.15 -8.37 10.02
N LEU A 109 0.88 -8.04 11.07
CA LEU A 109 2.31 -8.30 11.21
C LEU A 109 2.70 -8.63 12.66
N ASP A 110 3.95 -9.04 12.87
CA ASP A 110 4.49 -9.28 14.20
C ASP A 110 4.47 -8.01 15.05
N SER A 111 3.92 -8.11 16.26
CA SER A 111 3.82 -6.98 17.20
C SER A 111 5.18 -6.39 17.52
N GLU A 112 6.18 -7.24 17.78
CA GLU A 112 7.54 -6.80 18.09
C GLU A 112 8.14 -5.97 16.94
N VAL A 113 7.92 -6.40 15.69
CA VAL A 113 8.42 -5.69 14.51
C VAL A 113 7.74 -4.33 14.36
N TYR A 114 6.41 -4.28 14.50
CA TYR A 114 5.69 -3.00 14.43
C TYR A 114 6.03 -2.05 15.58
N GLU A 115 6.18 -2.56 16.80
CA GLU A 115 6.55 -1.76 17.97
C GLU A 115 7.95 -1.16 17.85
N ARG A 116 8.88 -1.90 17.21
CA ARG A 116 10.25 -1.45 16.98
C ARG A 116 10.35 -0.43 15.84
N ASP A 117 9.72 -0.72 14.70
CA ASP A 117 10.01 -0.02 13.44
C ASP A 117 8.84 0.87 12.94
N GLY A 118 7.65 0.74 13.53
CA GLY A 118 6.45 1.50 13.15
C GLY A 118 6.10 1.39 11.66
N MET A 119 5.90 2.53 11.00
CA MET A 119 5.58 2.58 9.57
C MET A 119 6.66 1.97 8.68
N ALA A 120 7.94 2.00 9.09
CA ALA A 120 9.02 1.40 8.31
C ALA A 120 8.96 -0.13 8.25
N ALA A 121 8.24 -0.77 9.18
CA ALA A 121 7.93 -2.20 9.07
C ALA A 121 6.84 -2.50 8.03
N LEU A 122 5.99 -1.52 7.71
CA LEU A 122 4.83 -1.70 6.84
C LEU A 122 5.15 -1.45 5.38
N ILE A 123 6.01 -0.48 5.09
CA ILE A 123 6.35 -0.05 3.73
C ILE A 123 7.86 0.05 3.61
N GLN A 124 8.45 -0.86 2.84
CA GLN A 124 9.88 -0.94 2.58
C GLN A 124 10.12 -0.55 1.12
N ILE A 125 10.38 0.74 0.89
CA ILE A 125 10.67 1.26 -0.44
C ILE A 125 11.93 0.57 -0.99
N ASP A 126 11.88 0.15 -2.25
CA ASP A 126 13.01 -0.46 -2.94
C ASP A 126 14.20 0.51 -2.97
N GLU A 127 15.42 -0.01 -2.81
CA GLU A 127 16.63 0.81 -2.56
C GLU A 127 16.87 1.89 -3.63
N GLU A 128 16.57 1.56 -4.89
CA GLU A 128 16.66 2.47 -6.04
C GLU A 128 15.82 3.74 -5.89
N TYR A 129 14.70 3.69 -5.14
CA TYR A 129 13.74 4.79 -5.02
C TYR A 129 13.75 5.49 -3.66
N ARG A 130 14.69 5.16 -2.74
CA ARG A 130 14.74 5.75 -1.39
C ARG A 130 15.23 7.20 -1.35
N HIS A 131 15.82 7.69 -2.45
CA HIS A 131 16.49 8.99 -2.52
C HIS A 131 15.88 9.92 -3.58
N THR A 132 14.74 9.54 -4.15
CA THR A 132 14.05 10.27 -5.22
C THR A 132 12.95 11.16 -4.71
#